data_AF-A0A537F772-F1
#
_entry.id   AF-A0A537F772-F1
#
_cell.length_a   1.000
_cell.length_b   1.000
_cell.length_c   1.000
_cell.angle_alpha   90.00
_cell.angle_beta   90.00
_cell.angle_gamma   90.00
#
_symmetry.space_group_name_H-M   'P 1'
#
loop_
_entity.id
_entity.type
_entity.pdbx_description
1 polymer ?
#
loop_
_entity_poly.entity_id
_entity_poly.type
_entity_poly.pdbx_seq_one_letter_code
_entity_poly.pdbx_strand_id
1 'polypeptide(L)' 'MGRAALGFALAASVWMFDPISGASLNLARTWGPTLASAVFSMTPFGNLWIYFVGPVLGGLLRAFLYDVFR' A
#
# COMPACT_ATOMS: atom_id res chain seq x y z
N MET A 1 14.75 6.76 11.60
CA MET A 1 14.74 5.30 11.42
C MET A 1 15.72 4.91 10.32
N GLY A 2 16.50 3.85 10.50
CA GLY A 2 17.39 3.34 9.45
C GLY A 2 16.64 2.61 8.33
N ARG A 3 17.26 2.49 7.15
CA ARG A 3 16.65 1.87 5.94
C ARG A 3 16.21 0.42 6.18
N ALA A 4 16.97 -0.34 6.97
CA ALA A 4 16.63 -1.72 7.32
C ALA A 4 15.35 -1.81 8.18
N ALA A 5 15.19 -0.91 9.16
CA ALA A 5 14.00 -0.90 10.01
C ALA A 5 12.71 -0.64 9.22
N LEU A 6 12.78 0.25 8.20
CA LEU A 6 11.66 0.48 7.28
C LEU A 6 11.33 -0.77 6.46
N GLY A 7 12.36 -1.46 5.96
CA GLY A 7 12.20 -2.72 5.23
C GLY A 7 11.55 -3.81 6.06
N PHE A 8 11.97 -4.00 7.31
CA PHE A 8 11.37 -4.98 8.21
C PHE A 8 9.92 -4.62 8.57
N ALA A 9 9.62 -3.34 8.82
CA ALA A 9 8.25 -2.90 9.07
C ALA A 9 7.33 -3.17 7.86
N LEU A 10 7.82 -2.93 6.64
CA LEU A 10 7.10 -3.26 5.41
C LEU A 10 6.90 -4.78 5.27
N ALA A 11 7.95 -5.58 5.48
CA ALA A 11 7.88 -7.03 5.37
C ALA A 11 6.86 -7.64 6.35
N ALA A 12 6.86 -7.17 7.61
CA ALA A 12 5.87 -7.58 8.59
C ALA A 12 4.44 -7.21 8.18
N SER A 13 4.26 -6.00 7.64
CA SER A 13 2.94 -5.55 7.15
C SER A 13 2.46 -6.40 5.98
N VAL A 14 3.35 -6.75 5.05
CA VAL A 14 3.02 -7.64 3.93
C VAL A 14 2.63 -9.00 4.45
N TRP A 15 3.44 -9.62 5.31
CA TRP A 15 3.15 -10.95 5.84
C TRP A 15 1.79 -11.04 6.55
N MET A 16 1.39 -9.97 7.26
CA MET A 16 0.12 -9.92 7.96
C MET A 16 -1.09 -9.64 7.04
N PHE A 17 -0.95 -8.77 6.05
CA PHE A 17 -2.10 -8.23 5.29
C PHE A 17 -2.17 -8.71 3.82
N ASP A 18 -1.20 -9.50 3.36
CA ASP A 18 -1.16 -10.01 1.99
C ASP A 18 -2.42 -10.83 1.62
N PRO A 19 -2.95 -11.76 2.44
CA PRO A 19 -4.15 -12.53 2.11
C PRO A 19 -5.44 -11.70 2.03
N ILE A 20 -5.43 -10.47 2.56
CA ILE A 20 -6.62 -9.61 2.63
C ILE A 20 -6.66 -8.65 1.44
N SER A 21 -5.53 -8.01 1.12
CA SER A 21 -5.48 -6.97 0.08
C SER A 21 -4.17 -6.96 -0.73
N GLY A 22 -3.37 -8.03 -0.69
CA GLY A 22 -2.05 -8.08 -1.36
C GLY A 22 -1.04 -7.06 -0.83
N ALA A 23 -1.33 -6.47 0.34
CA ALA A 23 -0.51 -5.55 1.13
C ALA A 23 0.33 -4.56 0.31
N SER A 24 -0.28 -3.91 -0.69
CA SER A 24 0.48 -3.05 -1.60
C SER A 24 1.03 -1.81 -0.92
N LEU A 25 0.23 -1.18 -0.05
CA LEU A 25 0.58 -0.02 0.79
C LEU A 25 1.10 1.21 0.00
N ASN A 26 1.06 1.15 -1.33
CA ASN A 26 1.60 2.17 -2.22
C ASN A 26 0.86 2.14 -3.56
N LEU A 27 0.31 3.29 -3.93
CA LEU A 27 -0.42 3.48 -5.18
C LEU A 27 0.43 3.13 -6.41
N ALA A 28 1.66 3.66 -6.49
CA ALA A 28 2.55 3.46 -7.63
C ALA A 28 2.94 1.98 -7.79
N ARG A 29 3.07 1.25 -6.68
CA ARG A 29 3.30 -0.21 -6.69
C ARG A 29 2.14 -0.96 -7.34
N THR A 30 0.89 -0.58 -7.05
CA THR A 30 -0.29 -1.25 -7.63
C THR A 30 -0.55 -0.81 -9.07
N TRP A 31 -0.42 0.49 -9.36
CA TRP A 31 -0.82 1.07 -10.64
C TRP A 31 -0.04 0.53 -11.85
N GLY A 32 1.29 0.37 -11.73
CA GLY A 32 2.11 -0.12 -12.82
C GLY A 32 1.66 -1.50 -13.35
N PRO A 33 1.57 -2.52 -12.48
CA PRO A 33 1.02 -3.84 -12.84
C PRO A 33 -0.43 -3.79 -13.34
N THR A 34 -1.29 -2.94 -12.75
CA THR A 34 -2.68 -2.78 -13.20
C THR A 34 -2.77 -2.20 -14.62
N LEU A 35 -1.95 -1.21 -14.96
CA LEU A 35 -1.89 -0.68 -16.33
C LEU A 35 -1.32 -1.71 -17.31
N ALA A 36 -0.27 -2.42 -16.93
CA ALA A 36 0.31 -3.48 -17.76
C ALA A 36 -0.71 -4.58 -18.07
N SER A 37 -1.48 -5.03 -17.06
CA SER A 37 -2.54 -6.03 -17.27
C SER A 37 -3.69 -5.51 -18.14
N ALA A 38 -4.02 -4.22 -18.08
CA ALA A 38 -5.03 -3.62 -18.96
C ALA A 38 -4.63 -3.65 -20.44
N VAL A 39 -3.33 -3.57 -20.76
CA VAL A 39 -2.82 -3.74 -22.14
C VAL A 39 -3.06 -5.16 -22.65
N PHE A 40 -3.06 -6.17 -21.78
CA PHE A 40 -3.33 -7.57 -22.12
C PHE A 40 -4.82 -7.94 -22.09
N SER A 41 -5.71 -6.96 -22.33
CA SER A 41 -7.17 -7.15 -22.38
C SER A 41 -7.83 -7.64 -21.08
N MET A 42 -7.17 -7.47 -19.93
CA MET A 42 -7.82 -7.61 -18.62
C MET A 42 -8.47 -6.28 -18.20
N THR A 43 -9.49 -6.30 -17.34
CA THR A 43 -10.11 -5.08 -16.78
C THR A 43 -9.89 -5.03 -15.27
N PRO A 44 -8.69 -4.65 -14.76
CA PRO A 44 -8.31 -4.87 -13.37
C PRO A 44 -8.54 -3.64 -12.47
N PHE A 45 -9.32 -2.65 -12.93
CA PHE A 45 -9.43 -1.34 -12.27
C PHE A 45 -10.44 -1.28 -11.11
N GLY A 46 -11.32 -2.28 -10.96
CA GLY A 46 -12.45 -2.21 -10.02
C GLY A 46 -12.07 -1.91 -8.57
N ASN A 47 -10.92 -2.42 -8.11
CA ASN A 47 -10.45 -2.26 -6.74
C ASN A 47 -9.31 -1.23 -6.58
N LEU A 48 -8.92 -0.54 -7.66
CA LEU A 48 -7.74 0.32 -7.67
C LEU A 48 -7.88 1.52 -6.72
N TRP A 49 -9.10 2.00 -6.53
CA TRP A 49 -9.41 3.12 -5.63
C TRP A 49 -9.05 2.82 -4.16
N ILE A 50 -9.13 1.56 -3.72
CA ILE A 50 -8.80 1.15 -2.34
C ILE A 50 -7.31 1.37 -2.07
N TYR A 51 -6.46 1.14 -3.07
CA TYR A 51 -5.02 1.37 -3.00
C TYR A 51 -4.61 2.84 -3.10
N PHE A 52 -5.57 3.73 -3.34
CA PHE A 52 -5.39 5.17 -3.19
C PHE A 52 -5.85 5.63 -1.81
N VAL A 53 -7.12 5.37 -1.48
CA VAL A 53 -7.75 5.87 -0.25
C VAL A 53 -7.10 5.25 0.99
N GLY A 54 -6.84 3.95 0.99
CA GLY A 54 -6.25 3.24 2.12
C GLY A 54 -4.87 3.79 2.52
N PRO A 55 -3.88 3.81 1.62
CA PRO A 55 -2.54 4.33 1.93
C PRO A 55 -2.52 5.81 2.31
N VAL A 56 -3.33 6.65 1.66
CA VAL A 56 -3.38 8.10 1.98
C VAL A 56 -3.95 8.30 3.39
N LEU A 57 -5.12 7.75 3.69
CA LEU A 57 -5.74 7.90 5.01
C LEU A 57 -4.90 7.24 6.11
N GLY A 58 -4.36 6.05 5.86
CA GLY A 58 -3.49 5.36 6.82
C GLY A 58 -2.19 6.11 7.08
N GLY A 59 -1.58 6.70 6.06
CA GLY A 59 -0.38 7.52 6.18
C GLY A 59 -0.62 8.79 6.98
N LEU A 60 -1.72 9.49 6.70
CA LEU A 60 -2.13 10.69 7.44
C LEU A 60 -2.43 10.36 8.91
N LEU A 61 -3.20 9.29 9.16
CA LEU A 61 -3.51 8.83 10.52
C LEU A 61 -2.24 8.48 11.28
N ARG A 62 -1.31 7.76 10.66
CA ARG A 62 -0.01 7.44 11.27
C ARG A 62 0.78 8.70 11.61
N ALA A 63 0.87 9.67 10.70
CA ALA A 63 1.60 10.91 10.92
C ALA A 63 1.01 11.67 12.12
N PHE A 64 -0.32 11.82 12.14
CA PHE A 64 -1.02 12.45 13.25
C PHE A 64 -0.78 11.73 14.58
N LEU A 65 -0.94 10.40 14.62
CA LEU A 65 -0.70 9.62 15.85
C LEU A 65 0.76 9.72 16.30
N TYR A 66 1.70 9.73 15.37
CA TYR A 66 3.11 9.90 15.71
C TYR A 66 3.36 11.25 16.37
N ASP A 67 2.76 12.33 15.88
CA ASP A 67 2.92 13.66 16.47
C ASP A 67 2.22 13.82 17.83
N VAL A 68 1.10 13.13 18.05
CA VAL A 68 0.35 13.17 19.33
C VAL A 68 1.04 12.39 20.44
N PHE A 69 1.64 11.24 20.11
CA PHE A 69 2.19 10.30 21.11
C PHE A 69 3.72 10.35 21.23
N ARG A 70 4.38 11.20 20.45
CA ARG A 70 5.82 11.47 20.53
C ARG A 70 6.11 12.65 21.45
#